data_AF-F2RYP0-F1
#
_entry.id   AF-F2RYP0-F1
#
_cell.length_a   1.000
_cell.length_b   1.000
_cell.length_c   1.000
_cell.angle_alpha   90.00
_cell.angle_beta   90.00
_cell.angle_gamma   90.00
#
_symmetry.space_group_name_H-M   'P 1'
#
loop_
_entity.id
_entity.type
_entity.pdbx_description
1 polymer ?
#
loop_
_entity_poly.entity_id
_entity_poly.type
_entity_poly.pdbx_seq_one_letter_code
_entity_poly.pdbx_strand_id
1 'polypeptide(L)'
;MPTVGNLVHRASIFGVFAFALIVYLISSPPWTPFTKDCSDCSSPAMDDQLSFLQISLCPGRETVPKDEEFKLKVTVTNTGDSQATLLTWNTVFDTLAPSLGVFTLHDLTDGTEVEQNIMMIRRQMPARERDLVELGPKQSTETSVVFSNLELTSGHKYSVQANGFWQAVWIKPMSEVVSHHLDLSVGMNGDFSSNVVEFSKVSPPGGRRLSLICE
;
A
#
# COMPACT_ATOMS: atom_id res chain seq x y z
N MET A 1 -93.03 0.54 19.53
CA MET A 1 -93.69 1.09 20.75
C MET A 1 -93.16 0.33 21.96
N PRO A 2 -93.05 0.98 23.12
CA PRO A 2 -91.89 1.63 23.76
C PRO A 2 -91.04 0.58 24.56
N THR A 3 -89.91 0.86 25.20
CA THR A 3 -89.76 1.70 26.40
C THR A 3 -88.29 1.87 26.75
N VAL A 4 -87.95 3.12 27.06
CA VAL A 4 -86.70 3.61 27.64
C VAL A 4 -86.56 3.12 29.07
N GLY A 5 -85.35 2.71 29.49
CA GLY A 5 -85.03 2.37 30.87
C GLY A 5 -83.56 2.62 31.20
N ASN A 6 -83.34 3.73 31.90
CA ASN A 6 -82.08 4.32 32.39
C ASN A 6 -81.13 3.33 33.13
N LEU A 7 -79.83 3.43 32.86
CA LEU A 7 -78.79 4.08 33.70
C LEU A 7 -78.56 3.39 35.06
N VAL A 8 -77.34 2.86 35.28
CA VAL A 8 -76.46 3.23 36.42
C VAL A 8 -75.18 2.34 36.41
N HIS A 9 -74.06 3.06 36.38
CA HIS A 9 -72.71 2.76 36.90
C HIS A 9 -72.05 1.40 36.60
N ARG A 10 -70.85 1.46 36.01
CA ARG A 10 -69.59 1.47 36.78
C ARG A 10 -68.41 1.61 35.82
N ALA A 11 -67.67 2.70 35.96
CA ALA A 11 -66.30 2.79 35.49
C ALA A 11 -65.47 1.69 36.16
N SER A 12 -64.59 1.02 35.43
CA SER A 12 -63.23 0.64 35.89
C SER A 12 -62.57 -0.32 34.89
N ILE A 13 -61.24 -0.29 34.90
CA ILE A 13 -60.31 -1.32 34.41
C ILE A 13 -60.00 -1.34 32.90
N PHE A 14 -59.66 -0.21 32.28
CA PHE A 14 -58.78 -0.24 31.09
C PHE A 14 -57.72 0.88 31.03
N GLY A 15 -57.63 1.72 32.07
CA GLY A 15 -56.74 2.90 32.10
C GLY A 15 -55.48 2.77 32.97
N VAL A 16 -55.05 1.57 33.37
CA VAL A 16 -53.87 1.40 34.25
C VAL A 16 -52.70 0.69 33.57
N PHE A 17 -52.92 0.00 32.43
CA PHE A 17 -51.85 -0.73 31.75
C PHE A 17 -51.15 0.04 30.62
N ALA A 18 -51.63 1.24 30.26
CA ALA A 18 -51.00 2.05 29.21
C ALA A 18 -49.96 3.07 29.72
N PHE A 19 -49.92 3.38 31.02
CA PHE A 19 -48.98 4.36 31.58
C PHE A 19 -47.69 3.76 32.18
N ALA A 20 -47.68 2.46 32.51
CA ALA A 20 -46.50 1.79 33.05
C ALA A 20 -45.45 1.42 31.98
N LEU A 21 -45.85 1.28 30.70
CA LEU A 21 -44.92 0.95 29.61
C LEU A 21 -44.19 2.18 29.06
N ILE A 22 -44.80 3.38 29.19
CA ILE A 22 -44.21 4.64 28.72
C ILE A 22 -43.13 5.16 29.69
N VAL A 23 -43.27 4.91 31.00
CA VAL A 23 -42.24 5.31 31.98
C VAL A 23 -41.01 4.39 31.94
N TYR A 24 -41.18 3.11 31.58
CA TYR A 24 -40.04 2.17 31.44
C TYR A 24 -39.14 2.47 30.23
N LEU A 25 -39.66 3.12 29.19
CA LEU A 25 -38.86 3.50 28.01
C LEU A 25 -38.07 4.81 28.19
N ILE A 26 -38.22 5.53 29.31
CA ILE A 26 -37.52 6.80 29.58
C ILE A 26 -36.52 6.67 30.75
N SER A 27 -36.46 5.54 31.45
CA SER A 27 -35.48 5.29 32.52
C SER A 27 -34.43 4.23 32.17
N SER A 28 -33.93 4.22 30.93
CA SER A 28 -32.62 3.59 30.68
C SER A 28 -31.56 4.44 31.39
N PRO A 29 -30.75 3.89 32.31
CA PRO A 29 -29.59 4.61 32.84
C PRO A 29 -28.70 5.00 31.65
N PRO A 30 -28.10 6.20 31.63
CA PRO A 30 -27.14 6.52 30.60
C PRO A 30 -26.04 5.47 30.70
N TRP A 31 -25.94 4.62 29.69
CA TRP A 31 -24.73 3.86 29.45
C TRP A 31 -23.67 4.92 29.17
N THR A 32 -22.95 5.31 30.20
CA THR A 32 -21.68 5.99 30.00
C THR A 32 -20.85 5.03 29.17
N PRO A 33 -20.36 5.42 27.97
CA PRO A 33 -19.28 4.68 27.40
C PRO A 33 -18.19 4.65 28.46
N PHE A 34 -17.69 3.47 28.79
CA PHE A 34 -16.47 3.35 29.57
C PHE A 34 -15.36 3.88 28.64
N THR A 35 -15.25 5.20 28.49
CA THR A 35 -14.02 5.85 28.06
C THR A 35 -13.08 5.68 29.24
N LYS A 36 -12.50 4.48 29.31
CA LYS A 36 -11.19 4.33 29.88
C LYS A 36 -10.31 5.15 28.96
N ASP A 37 -10.00 6.37 29.38
CA ASP A 37 -8.83 7.09 28.88
C ASP A 37 -7.63 6.19 29.17
N CYS A 38 -7.32 5.30 28.23
CA CYS A 38 -5.96 4.86 28.00
C CYS A 38 -5.28 5.97 27.19
N SER A 39 -5.16 7.14 27.81
CA SER A 39 -4.10 8.08 27.45
C SER A 39 -2.80 7.33 27.76
N ASP A 40 -1.92 7.24 26.76
CA ASP A 40 -0.69 6.44 26.71
C ASP A 40 -0.85 4.93 26.57
N CYS A 41 -1.40 4.51 25.43
CA CYS A 41 -0.83 3.38 24.69
C CYS A 41 -0.51 3.82 23.25
N SER A 42 0.13 4.97 23.09
CA SER A 42 0.95 5.19 21.90
C SER A 42 2.05 4.15 21.96
N SER A 43 1.82 3.01 21.32
CA SER A 43 2.93 2.13 20.94
C SER A 43 3.96 3.05 20.27
N PRO A 44 5.24 3.03 20.68
CA PRO A 44 6.25 3.78 19.94
C PRO A 44 6.07 3.37 18.48
N ALA A 45 5.92 4.36 17.60
CA ALA A 45 5.79 4.12 16.18
C ALA A 45 6.90 3.12 15.79
N MET A 46 6.51 1.89 15.45
CA MET A 46 7.41 0.85 14.94
C MET A 46 8.02 1.25 13.57
N ASP A 47 7.77 2.48 13.12
CA ASP A 47 8.11 3.05 11.82
C ASP A 47 9.60 3.45 11.71
N ASP A 48 10.34 3.54 12.82
CA ASP A 48 11.75 3.98 12.78
C ASP A 48 12.77 2.83 12.77
N GLN A 49 12.35 1.56 12.86
CA GLN A 49 13.31 0.47 13.03
C GLN A 49 14.15 0.19 11.78
N LEU A 50 13.64 0.56 10.60
CA LEU A 50 14.28 0.33 9.29
C LEU A 50 14.62 1.63 8.56
N SER A 51 14.61 2.79 9.24
CA SER A 51 14.93 4.10 8.65
C SER A 51 16.35 4.19 8.07
N PHE A 52 17.24 3.28 8.48
CA PHE A 52 18.57 3.15 7.91
C PHE A 52 18.57 2.64 6.46
N LEU A 53 17.50 1.99 6.00
CA LEU A 53 17.33 1.57 4.60
C LEU A 53 16.59 2.64 3.82
N GLN A 54 17.30 3.31 2.91
CA GLN A 54 16.74 4.37 2.08
C GLN A 54 16.61 3.92 0.63
N ILE A 55 15.46 4.21 0.01
CA ILE A 55 15.19 3.88 -1.39
C ILE A 55 15.15 5.18 -2.21
N SER A 56 15.97 5.22 -3.27
CA SER A 56 15.97 6.30 -4.25
C SER A 56 15.60 5.79 -5.63
N LEU A 57 14.68 6.50 -6.29
CA LEU A 57 14.26 6.26 -7.66
C LEU A 57 14.90 7.30 -8.59
N CYS A 58 15.27 6.85 -9.78
CA CYS A 58 15.74 7.70 -10.88
C CYS A 58 15.16 7.16 -12.20
N PRO A 59 14.38 7.94 -12.97
CA PRO A 59 13.87 7.49 -14.24
C PRO A 59 15.04 7.25 -15.19
N GLY A 60 15.02 6.14 -15.93
CA GLY A 60 16.06 5.84 -16.92
C GLY A 60 16.09 6.87 -18.05
N ARG A 61 14.93 7.47 -18.34
CA ARG A 61 14.75 8.66 -19.18
C ARG A 61 13.58 9.48 -18.63
N GLU A 62 13.76 10.80 -18.53
CA GLU A 62 12.67 11.72 -18.16
C GLU A 62 11.58 11.78 -19.24
N THR A 63 11.94 11.45 -20.48
CA THR A 63 11.04 11.42 -21.63
C THR A 63 11.09 10.04 -22.27
N VAL A 64 9.97 9.33 -22.23
CA VAL A 64 9.80 7.97 -22.76
C VAL A 64 9.17 8.05 -24.15
N PRO A 65 9.85 7.61 -25.22
CA PRO A 65 9.25 7.54 -26.56
C PRO A 65 8.05 6.61 -26.61
N LYS A 66 7.10 6.83 -27.54
CA LYS A 66 5.87 6.03 -27.67
C LYS A 66 6.12 4.52 -27.74
N ASP A 67 7.14 4.09 -28.46
CA ASP A 67 7.40 2.67 -28.73
C ASP A 67 8.44 2.05 -27.76
N GLU A 68 8.78 2.76 -26.69
CA GLU A 68 9.69 2.28 -25.66
C GLU A 68 8.98 2.04 -24.32
N GLU A 69 9.44 1.02 -23.60
CA GLU A 69 9.06 0.71 -22.23
C GLU A 69 9.68 1.73 -21.26
N PHE A 70 8.93 2.06 -20.21
CA PHE A 70 9.47 2.86 -19.12
C PHE A 70 10.45 2.02 -18.30
N LYS A 71 11.64 2.59 -18.06
CA LYS A 71 12.70 1.98 -17.24
C LYS A 71 12.99 2.88 -16.06
N LEU A 72 13.11 2.28 -14.89
CA LEU A 72 13.34 2.96 -13.63
C LEU A 72 14.57 2.36 -12.97
N LYS A 73 15.55 3.21 -12.64
CA LYS A 73 16.69 2.83 -11.81
C LYS A 73 16.26 2.98 -10.35
N VAL A 74 16.52 1.96 -9.55
CA VAL A 74 16.23 1.95 -8.12
C VAL A 74 17.52 1.69 -7.37
N THR A 75 17.78 2.51 -6.36
CA THR A 75 18.95 2.38 -5.49
C THR A 75 18.47 2.21 -4.06
N VAL A 76 18.84 1.10 -3.42
CA VAL A 76 18.61 0.90 -1.98
C VAL A 76 19.94 1.08 -1.27
N THR A 77 19.95 1.97 -0.29
CA THR A 77 21.14 2.35 0.48
C THR A 77 20.97 1.94 1.92
N ASN A 78 21.94 1.17 2.43
CA ASN A 78 22.11 0.96 3.86
C ASN A 78 22.92 2.13 4.43
N THR A 79 22.24 3.06 5.10
CA THR A 79 22.87 4.19 5.80
C THR A 79 23.34 3.84 7.20
N GLY A 80 23.13 2.61 7.67
CA GLY A 80 23.59 2.12 8.96
C GLY A 80 25.10 1.84 9.00
N ASP A 81 25.62 1.65 10.20
CA ASP A 81 27.03 1.28 10.44
C ASP A 81 27.26 -0.24 10.46
N SER A 82 26.17 -1.02 10.40
CA SER A 82 26.18 -2.48 10.37
C SER A 82 25.74 -2.99 9.01
N GLN A 83 26.18 -4.20 8.67
CA GLN A 83 25.72 -4.94 7.50
C GLN A 83 24.26 -5.39 7.68
N ALA A 84 23.53 -5.43 6.56
CA ALA A 84 22.15 -5.88 6.53
C ALA A 84 21.91 -6.89 5.40
N THR A 85 21.13 -7.93 5.68
CA THR A 85 20.62 -8.88 4.69
C THR A 85 19.11 -8.70 4.58
N LEU A 86 18.61 -8.59 3.36
CA LEU A 86 17.22 -8.28 3.03
C LEU A 86 16.58 -9.45 2.30
N LEU A 87 15.35 -9.81 2.66
CA LEU A 87 14.51 -10.64 1.81
C LEU A 87 13.97 -9.80 0.64
N THR A 88 14.06 -10.31 -0.59
CA THR A 88 13.69 -9.56 -1.80
C THR A 88 12.20 -9.62 -2.15
N TRP A 89 11.42 -10.52 -1.55
CA TRP A 89 10.02 -10.78 -1.93
C TRP A 89 9.08 -9.58 -1.72
N ASN A 90 8.33 -9.22 -2.76
CA ASN A 90 7.42 -8.07 -2.77
C ASN A 90 8.12 -6.74 -2.42
N THR A 91 9.39 -6.60 -2.81
CA THR A 91 10.20 -5.38 -2.62
C THR A 91 10.68 -4.86 -3.97
N VAL A 92 11.38 -3.73 -3.99
CA VAL A 92 12.00 -3.20 -5.22
C VAL A 92 13.06 -4.13 -5.84
N PHE A 93 13.59 -5.09 -5.07
CA PHE A 93 14.50 -6.12 -5.57
C PHE A 93 13.81 -7.34 -6.18
N ASP A 94 12.49 -7.44 -6.05
CA ASP A 94 11.73 -8.52 -6.65
C ASP A 94 11.71 -8.36 -8.17
N THR A 95 12.12 -9.39 -8.91
CA THR A 95 12.06 -9.39 -10.38
C THR A 95 10.66 -9.13 -10.93
N LEU A 96 9.62 -9.40 -10.13
CA LEU A 96 8.21 -9.21 -10.49
C LEU A 96 7.63 -7.92 -9.91
N ALA A 97 8.43 -7.06 -9.24
CA ALA A 97 7.97 -5.88 -8.53
C ALA A 97 6.99 -4.97 -9.31
N PRO A 98 7.17 -4.70 -10.62
CA PRO A 98 6.20 -3.93 -11.43
C PRO A 98 4.77 -4.46 -11.41
N SER A 99 4.59 -5.75 -11.18
CA SER A 99 3.32 -6.46 -11.21
C SER A 99 2.87 -6.95 -9.83
N LEU A 100 3.56 -6.54 -8.76
CA LEU A 100 3.25 -6.95 -7.37
C LEU A 100 2.72 -5.79 -6.51
N GLY A 101 2.48 -4.62 -7.11
CA GLY A 101 1.96 -3.45 -6.40
C GLY A 101 3.02 -2.68 -5.61
N VAL A 102 4.30 -2.94 -5.87
CA VAL A 102 5.42 -2.22 -5.22
C VAL A 102 5.55 -0.78 -5.73
N PHE A 103 5.10 -0.52 -6.96
CA PHE A 103 5.17 0.80 -7.58
C PHE A 103 3.76 1.32 -7.81
N THR A 104 3.51 2.55 -7.36
CA THR A 104 2.31 3.33 -7.64
C THR A 104 2.63 4.36 -8.71
N LEU A 105 1.80 4.45 -9.75
CA LEU A 105 1.95 5.43 -10.82
C LEU A 105 0.72 6.34 -10.90
N HIS A 106 0.94 7.63 -11.13
CA HIS A 106 -0.14 8.60 -11.25
C HIS A 106 0.02 9.43 -12.51
N ASP A 107 -1.05 9.58 -13.28
CA ASP A 107 -1.13 10.55 -14.37
C ASP A 107 -1.34 11.94 -13.77
N LEU A 108 -0.33 12.80 -13.90
CA LEU A 108 -0.37 14.17 -13.39
C LEU A 108 -1.17 15.11 -14.31
N THR A 109 -1.48 14.67 -15.53
CA THR A 109 -2.25 15.42 -16.52
C THR A 109 -3.74 15.35 -16.17
N ASP A 110 -4.23 14.13 -15.93
CA ASP A 110 -5.64 13.85 -15.68
C ASP A 110 -5.95 13.71 -14.19
N GLY A 111 -4.93 13.58 -13.35
CA GLY A 111 -5.06 13.46 -11.90
C GLY A 111 -5.56 12.08 -11.46
N THR A 112 -5.24 11.03 -12.20
CA THR A 112 -5.74 9.66 -11.97
C THR A 112 -4.58 8.68 -11.72
N GLU A 113 -4.84 7.62 -10.96
CA GLU A 113 -3.90 6.50 -10.84
C GLU A 113 -3.83 5.72 -12.16
N VAL A 114 -2.61 5.33 -12.57
CA VAL A 114 -2.41 4.52 -13.77
C VAL A 114 -2.77 3.08 -13.44
N GLU A 115 -3.66 2.48 -14.25
CA GLU A 115 -4.05 1.09 -14.05
C GLU A 115 -2.85 0.14 -14.29
N GLN A 116 -2.60 -0.72 -13.31
CA GLN A 116 -1.55 -1.74 -13.36
C GLN A 116 -2.17 -3.12 -13.21
N ASN A 117 -1.71 -4.07 -14.01
CA ASN A 117 -2.09 -5.47 -13.85
C ASN A 117 -1.29 -6.10 -12.69
N ILE A 118 -1.85 -6.01 -11.48
CA ILE A 118 -1.25 -6.55 -10.27
C ILE A 118 -1.65 -8.02 -10.11
N MET A 119 -0.65 -8.88 -9.91
CA MET A 119 -0.84 -10.30 -9.66
C MET A 119 -0.46 -10.66 -8.23
N MET A 120 -1.13 -11.69 -7.70
CA MET A 120 -0.76 -12.30 -6.43
C MET A 120 0.03 -13.58 -6.67
N ILE A 121 1.14 -13.74 -5.97
CA ILE A 121 2.00 -14.91 -6.07
C ILE A 121 2.17 -15.60 -4.72
N ARG A 122 2.33 -16.92 -4.74
CA ARG A 122 2.67 -17.73 -3.56
C ARG A 122 4.15 -18.09 -3.63
N ARG A 123 4.89 -17.75 -2.58
CA ARG A 123 6.33 -18.06 -2.46
C ARG A 123 6.52 -19.40 -1.77
N GLN A 124 7.53 -20.16 -2.20
CA GLN A 124 7.88 -21.42 -1.57
C GLN A 124 8.70 -21.15 -0.30
N MET A 125 8.30 -21.78 0.81
CA MET A 125 9.02 -21.70 2.08
C MET A 125 9.91 -22.94 2.32
N PRO A 126 11.06 -22.79 3.00
CA PRO A 126 11.69 -21.52 3.36
C PRO A 126 12.21 -20.78 2.12
N ALA A 127 12.49 -19.48 2.27
CA ALA A 127 13.21 -18.72 1.24
C ALA A 127 14.56 -19.41 0.93
N ARG A 128 15.16 -19.07 -0.21
CA ARG A 128 16.47 -19.57 -0.61
C ARG A 128 17.47 -18.41 -0.63
N GLU A 129 18.77 -18.73 -0.64
CA GLU A 129 19.83 -17.71 -0.66
C GLU A 129 19.68 -16.69 -1.79
N ARG A 130 19.24 -17.12 -2.99
CA ARG A 130 18.98 -16.21 -4.12
C ARG A 130 17.84 -15.20 -3.89
N ASP A 131 17.00 -15.45 -2.88
CA ASP A 131 15.90 -14.56 -2.51
C ASP A 131 16.39 -13.46 -1.56
N LEU A 132 17.70 -13.42 -1.25
CA LEU A 132 18.33 -12.48 -0.34
C LEU A 132 19.24 -11.50 -1.09
N VAL A 133 19.35 -10.29 -0.54
CA VAL A 133 20.34 -9.29 -0.94
C VAL A 133 21.10 -8.84 0.30
N GLU A 134 22.42 -8.80 0.21
CA GLU A 134 23.28 -8.29 1.27
C GLU A 134 23.73 -6.87 0.94
N LEU A 135 23.69 -5.98 1.94
CA LEU A 135 24.16 -4.61 1.90
C LEU A 135 25.18 -4.41 3.01
N GLY A 136 26.42 -4.12 2.64
CA GLY A 136 27.42 -3.67 3.59
C GLY A 136 27.05 -2.34 4.27
N PRO A 137 27.77 -1.96 5.33
CA PRO A 137 27.58 -0.68 5.98
C PRO A 137 27.88 0.47 5.00
N LYS A 138 27.02 1.49 4.98
CA LYS A 138 27.11 2.65 4.06
C LYS A 138 27.15 2.26 2.58
N GLN A 139 26.69 1.07 2.20
CA GLN A 139 26.67 0.62 0.81
C GLN A 139 25.30 0.79 0.17
N SER A 140 25.31 0.90 -1.15
CA SER A 140 24.12 0.94 -1.99
C SER A 140 24.15 -0.19 -3.02
N THR A 141 22.98 -0.76 -3.29
CA THR A 141 22.77 -1.71 -4.39
C THR A 141 21.74 -1.13 -5.34
N GLU A 142 22.03 -1.25 -6.63
CA GLU A 142 21.16 -0.76 -7.69
C GLU A 142 20.44 -1.92 -8.39
N THR A 143 19.20 -1.67 -8.80
CA THR A 143 18.45 -2.54 -9.70
C THR A 143 17.74 -1.71 -10.77
N SER A 144 17.48 -2.32 -11.92
CA SER A 144 16.74 -1.70 -13.01
C SER A 144 15.40 -2.41 -13.19
N VAL A 145 14.34 -1.62 -13.14
CA VAL A 145 12.96 -2.06 -13.25
C VAL A 145 12.43 -1.64 -14.61
N VAL A 146 11.81 -2.59 -15.32
CA VAL A 146 11.23 -2.37 -16.64
C VAL A 146 9.74 -2.63 -16.57
N PHE A 147 8.95 -1.66 -17.04
CA PHE A 147 7.50 -1.76 -17.05
C PHE A 147 7.01 -2.12 -18.45
N SER A 148 6.76 -3.41 -18.69
CA SER A 148 6.41 -3.92 -20.02
C SER A 148 4.95 -3.71 -20.43
N ASN A 149 4.03 -3.57 -19.48
CA ASN A 149 2.58 -3.56 -19.73
C ASN A 149 1.88 -2.33 -19.16
N LEU A 150 2.49 -1.15 -19.24
CA LEU A 150 1.82 0.11 -18.87
C LEU A 150 1.13 0.73 -20.07
N GLU A 151 -0.16 1.00 -19.93
CA GLU A 151 -0.93 1.78 -20.89
C GLU A 151 -0.76 3.27 -20.59
N LEU A 152 0.25 3.89 -21.20
CA LEU A 152 0.55 5.32 -21.02
C LEU A 152 0.07 6.13 -22.23
N THR A 153 -0.62 7.22 -21.95
CA THR A 153 -1.10 8.16 -22.96
C THR A 153 0.02 9.08 -23.42
N SER A 154 0.17 9.23 -24.73
CA SER A 154 1.16 10.15 -25.29
C SER A 154 0.81 11.60 -24.99
N GLY A 155 1.81 12.41 -24.64
CA GLY A 155 1.68 13.81 -24.28
C GLY A 155 1.47 14.03 -22.78
N HIS A 156 1.25 12.97 -22.02
CA HIS A 156 0.97 13.05 -20.60
C HIS A 156 2.25 13.00 -19.76
N LYS A 157 2.14 13.56 -18.56
CA LYS A 157 3.16 13.54 -17.52
C LYS A 157 2.70 12.62 -16.39
N TYR A 158 3.63 11.84 -15.87
CA TYR A 158 3.39 10.82 -14.86
C TYR A 158 4.33 10.99 -13.67
N SER A 159 3.91 10.51 -12.51
CA SER A 159 4.77 10.26 -11.37
C SER A 159 4.82 8.77 -11.02
N VAL A 160 5.91 8.35 -10.39
CA VAL A 160 6.08 7.01 -9.84
C VAL A 160 6.71 7.08 -8.45
N GLN A 161 6.22 6.24 -7.55
CA GLN A 161 6.77 6.02 -6.21
C GLN A 161 6.81 4.53 -5.91
N ALA A 162 7.82 4.08 -5.18
CA ALA A 162 7.86 2.73 -4.64
C ALA A 162 7.39 2.77 -3.18
N ASN A 163 6.42 1.92 -2.86
CA ASN A 163 5.89 1.72 -1.52
C ASN A 163 5.75 0.21 -1.26
N GLY A 164 5.92 -0.22 -0.02
CA GLY A 164 5.75 -1.63 0.32
C GLY A 164 6.20 -1.97 1.72
N PHE A 165 6.42 -3.25 1.95
CA PHE A 165 6.74 -3.78 3.27
C PHE A 165 7.94 -4.73 3.19
N TRP A 166 8.97 -4.43 3.97
CA TRP A 166 10.07 -5.36 4.22
C TRP A 166 9.57 -6.48 5.10
N GLN A 167 9.42 -7.69 4.53
CA GLN A 167 8.96 -8.85 5.30
C GLN A 167 10.01 -9.34 6.30
N ALA A 168 11.29 -9.27 5.94
CA ALA A 168 12.38 -9.64 6.82
C ALA A 168 13.69 -8.93 6.44
N VAL A 169 14.32 -8.32 7.45
CA VAL A 169 15.64 -7.67 7.42
C VAL A 169 16.45 -8.18 8.60
N TRP A 170 17.67 -8.63 8.36
CA TRP A 170 18.58 -9.09 9.39
C TRP A 170 19.83 -8.22 9.41
N ILE A 171 20.19 -7.67 10.58
CA ILE A 171 21.47 -6.95 10.76
C ILE A 171 22.60 -7.97 10.97
N LYS A 172 22.81 -8.82 9.96
CA LYS A 172 23.73 -9.95 9.94
C LYS A 172 24.22 -10.23 8.52
N PRO A 173 25.39 -10.87 8.35
CA PRO A 173 25.81 -11.38 7.05
C PRO A 173 24.88 -12.47 6.51
N MET A 174 24.76 -12.54 5.18
CA MET A 174 23.93 -13.51 4.48
C MET A 174 24.33 -14.93 4.82
N SER A 175 25.63 -15.20 4.98
CA SER A 175 26.14 -16.52 5.39
C SER A 175 25.61 -16.95 6.76
N GLU A 176 25.50 -16.02 7.70
CA GLU A 176 24.93 -16.27 9.02
C GLU A 176 23.41 -16.51 8.90
N VAL A 177 22.70 -15.67 8.15
CA VAL A 177 21.25 -15.82 7.90
C VAL A 177 20.91 -17.17 7.27
N VAL A 178 21.67 -17.60 6.26
CA VAL A 178 21.46 -18.88 5.56
C VAL A 178 21.75 -20.07 6.47
N SER A 179 22.79 -19.98 7.31
CA SER A 179 23.20 -21.09 8.20
C SER A 179 22.18 -21.44 9.28
N HIS A 180 21.30 -20.52 9.67
CA HIS A 180 20.32 -20.72 10.73
C HIS A 180 18.99 -21.32 10.25
N HIS A 181 18.88 -21.68 8.97
CA HIS A 181 17.62 -21.84 8.23
C HIS A 181 16.81 -20.52 8.24
N LEU A 182 16.31 -20.10 7.08
CA LEU A 182 15.64 -18.81 6.84
C LEU A 182 14.31 -18.67 7.59
N ASP A 183 14.37 -18.47 8.91
CA ASP A 183 13.25 -18.13 9.76
C ASP A 183 12.96 -16.62 9.66
N LEU A 184 11.91 -16.30 8.91
CA LEU A 184 11.46 -14.93 8.68
C LEU A 184 11.00 -14.24 9.98
N SER A 185 10.60 -15.00 11.01
CA SER A 185 10.10 -14.44 12.28
C SER A 185 11.17 -13.75 13.12
N VAL A 186 12.45 -14.05 12.85
CA VAL A 186 13.60 -13.45 13.53
C VAL A 186 14.04 -12.14 12.84
N GLY A 187 13.57 -11.90 11.62
CA GLY A 187 13.85 -10.67 10.87
C GLY A 187 13.05 -9.48 11.39
N MET A 188 13.66 -8.30 11.32
CA MET A 188 12.95 -7.03 11.46
C MET A 188 12.02 -6.85 10.25
N ASN A 189 10.90 -6.17 10.43
CA ASN A 189 9.95 -5.89 9.37
C ASN A 189 9.45 -4.45 9.50
N GLY A 190 8.91 -3.91 8.42
CA GLY A 190 8.43 -2.53 8.41
C GLY A 190 8.14 -2.02 7.01
N ASP A 191 7.36 -0.95 6.96
CA ASP A 191 7.01 -0.29 5.70
C ASP A 191 8.25 0.41 5.10
N PHE A 192 8.18 0.67 3.80
CA PHE A 192 9.12 1.53 3.11
C PHE A 192 8.40 2.42 2.13
N SER A 193 9.00 3.58 1.88
CA SER A 193 8.59 4.52 0.84
C SER A 193 9.83 5.15 0.21
N SER A 194 9.80 5.35 -1.11
CA SER A 194 10.85 6.06 -1.83
C SER A 194 10.50 7.53 -2.05
N ASN A 195 11.44 8.29 -2.60
CA ASN A 195 11.10 9.54 -3.27
C ASN A 195 10.14 9.30 -4.45
N VAL A 196 9.43 10.36 -4.84
CA VAL A 196 8.62 10.41 -6.07
C VAL A 196 9.50 10.92 -7.22
N VAL A 197 9.39 10.32 -8.39
CA VAL A 197 9.99 10.85 -9.62
C VAL A 197 8.96 11.01 -10.72
N GLU A 198 9.21 11.96 -11.61
CA GLU A 198 8.32 12.28 -12.71
C GLU A 198 8.93 11.92 -14.07
N PHE A 199 8.09 11.60 -15.04
CA PHE A 199 8.49 11.37 -16.42
C PHE A 199 7.35 11.70 -17.39
N SER A 200 7.65 11.87 -18.68
CA SER A 200 6.65 12.17 -19.71
C SER A 200 6.65 11.12 -20.80
N LYS A 201 5.47 10.77 -21.33
CA LYS A 201 5.34 9.91 -22.52
C LYS A 201 5.21 10.81 -23.75
N VAL A 202 6.09 10.67 -24.74
CA VAL A 202 6.05 11.51 -25.96
C VAL A 202 5.72 10.71 -27.20
N SER A 203 4.96 11.32 -28.11
CA SER A 203 4.86 10.85 -29.48
C SER A 203 6.16 11.13 -30.21
N PRO A 204 6.57 10.27 -31.17
CA PRO A 204 7.67 10.60 -32.05
C PRO A 204 7.36 11.92 -32.77
N PRO A 205 8.36 12.78 -33.04
CA PRO A 205 8.14 13.93 -33.91
C PRO A 205 7.60 13.40 -35.23
N GLY A 206 6.41 13.86 -35.62
CA GLY A 206 5.71 13.39 -36.80
C GLY A 206 6.63 13.45 -38.02
N GLY A 207 7.11 12.29 -38.46
CA GLY A 207 7.76 12.16 -39.76
C GLY A 207 6.72 12.59 -40.78
N ARG A 208 6.95 13.73 -41.44
CA ARG A 208 6.24 14.08 -42.67
C ARG A 208 6.35 12.88 -43.59
N ARG A 209 5.27 12.11 -43.69
CA ARG A 209 5.11 11.06 -44.69
C ARG A 209 5.00 11.81 -46.01
N LEU A 210 6.14 12.12 -46.62
CA LEU A 210 6.19 12.49 -48.03
C LEU A 210 5.68 11.24 -48.77
N SER A 211 4.39 11.25 -49.07
CA SER A 211 3.80 10.38 -50.09
C SER A 211 4.56 10.65 -51.38
N LEU A 212 5.53 9.80 -51.69
CA LEU A 212 6.07 9.67 -53.03
C LEU A 212 4.91 9.19 -53.91
N ILE A 213 4.24 10.16 -54.53
CA ILE A 213 3.45 9.93 -55.73
C ILE A 213 4.49 9.64 -56.81
N CYS A 214 4.62 8.39 -57.24
CA CYS A 214 5.29 8.06 -58.49
C CYS A 214 4.22 8.10 -59.58
N GLU A 215 4.39 9.01 -60.53
CA GLU A 215 3.86 8.91 -61.90
C GLU A 215 4.58 7.81 -62.68
#